data_AF-A0A976LLA6-F1
#
_entry.id   AF-A0A976LLA6-F1
#
_cell.length_a   1.000
_cell.length_b   1.000
_cell.length_c   1.000
_cell.angle_alpha   90.00
_cell.angle_beta   90.00
_cell.angle_gamma   90.00
#
_symmetry.space_group_name_H-M   'P 1'
#
loop_
_entity.id
_entity.type
_entity.pdbx_description
1 polymer ?
#
loop_
_entity_poly.entity_id
_entity_poly.type
_entity_poly.pdbx_seq_one_letter_code
_entity_poly.pdbx_strand_id
1 'polypeptide(L)'
;MKYTKLIKRKSNEDGVTLIMAIVILSVVTFISFALSTLVLREIGIAKVAIRTEPAISAANAGGEIGYYRFIRGKGSVDTTGSTPYSGGSYAVTSQLYSNPYIFNIAPAGGGANQAVRYLYDPLYPNNPSADFGSVTVTNTGNKPFAITVYSLADLANPICPKTSNLNRNESTTCNLNSPVDDRYSVVFDWNGNSTIAGQMTATNSAGAAKGVPADVPGLSVTGTNGDIQRKIQIEQSH
;
A
#
# COMPACT_ATOMS: atom_id res chain seq x y z
N MET A 1 -10.36 89.23 51.69
CA MET A 1 -10.74 87.93 51.11
C MET A 1 -10.80 88.08 49.58
N LYS A 2 -9.79 87.59 48.86
CA LYS A 2 -9.77 87.52 47.39
C LYS A 2 -9.02 86.25 46.99
N TYR A 3 -9.74 85.25 46.52
CA TYR A 3 -9.17 84.03 45.95
C TYR A 3 -8.89 84.27 44.47
N THR A 4 -7.62 84.36 44.10
CA THR A 4 -7.20 84.39 42.70
C THR A 4 -7.03 82.95 42.23
N LYS A 5 -8.01 82.45 41.46
CA LYS A 5 -8.02 81.11 40.86
C LYS A 5 -7.03 81.08 39.69
N LEU A 6 -5.89 80.39 39.84
CA LEU A 6 -4.94 80.14 38.75
C LEU A 6 -5.55 79.13 37.77
N ILE A 7 -5.99 79.62 36.61
CA ILE A 7 -6.43 78.77 35.49
C ILE A 7 -5.17 78.23 34.82
N LYS A 8 -4.83 76.97 35.13
CA LYS A 8 -3.74 76.23 34.48
C LYS A 8 -4.12 76.03 33.01
N ARG A 9 -3.43 76.73 32.08
CA ARG A 9 -3.59 76.47 30.65
C ARG A 9 -3.10 75.05 30.37
N LYS A 10 -4.01 74.17 29.97
CA LYS A 10 -3.71 72.83 29.47
C LYS A 10 -2.96 73.02 28.13
N SER A 11 -1.68 72.64 28.08
CA SER A 11 -0.91 72.71 26.83
C SER A 11 -1.51 71.71 25.84
N ASN A 12 -1.80 72.16 24.62
CA ASN A 12 -2.33 71.30 23.55
C ASN A 12 -1.30 70.24 23.10
N GLU A 13 -0.05 70.36 23.52
CA GLU A 13 1.06 69.47 23.16
C GLU A 13 0.94 68.09 23.82
N ASP A 14 0.51 68.01 25.09
CA ASP A 14 0.35 66.73 25.80
C ASP A 14 -0.67 65.80 25.13
N GLY A 15 -1.72 66.38 24.53
CA GLY A 15 -2.75 65.62 23.81
C GLY A 15 -2.26 65.04 22.48
N VAL A 16 -1.43 65.80 21.76
CA VAL A 16 -0.82 65.36 20.49
C VAL A 16 0.20 64.27 20.75
N THR A 17 1.01 64.38 21.81
CA THR A 17 1.98 63.35 22.20
C THR A 17 1.29 62.05 22.61
N LEU A 18 0.16 62.12 23.34
CA LEU A 18 -0.62 60.94 23.68
C LEU A 18 -1.19 60.24 22.43
N ILE A 19 -1.75 61.00 21.49
CA ILE A 19 -2.29 60.45 20.24
C ILE A 19 -1.16 59.84 19.38
N MET A 20 -0.01 60.51 19.28
CA MET A 20 1.16 59.95 18.58
C MET A 20 1.66 58.67 19.22
N ALA A 21 1.71 58.58 20.56
CA ALA A 21 2.10 57.37 21.26
C ALA A 21 1.13 56.21 21.00
N ILE A 22 -0.18 56.48 20.98
CA ILE A 22 -1.20 55.46 20.65
C ILE A 22 -1.02 54.98 19.21
N VAL A 23 -0.85 55.89 18.24
CA VAL A 23 -0.67 55.53 16.82
C VAL A 23 0.60 54.70 16.63
N ILE A 24 1.72 55.11 17.23
CA ILE A 24 2.99 54.37 17.15
C ILE A 24 2.82 52.98 17.78
N LEU A 25 2.19 52.89 18.95
CA LEU A 25 1.95 51.61 19.62
C LEU A 25 1.05 50.70 18.78
N SER A 26 -0.02 51.22 18.17
CA SER A 26 -0.90 50.46 17.27
C SER A 26 -0.20 49.96 16.02
N VAL A 27 0.71 50.76 15.44
CA VAL A 27 1.51 50.33 14.28
C VAL A 27 2.50 49.24 14.67
N VAL A 28 3.17 49.38 15.81
CA VAL A 28 4.12 48.37 16.31
C VAL A 28 3.42 47.06 16.66
N THR A 29 2.24 47.09 17.27
CA THR A 29 1.46 45.87 17.56
C THR A 29 0.93 45.22 16.28
N PHE A 30 0.48 46.01 15.30
CA PHE A 30 0.05 45.49 14.01
C PHE A 30 1.20 44.78 13.27
N ILE A 31 2.39 45.39 13.22
CA ILE A 31 3.57 44.79 12.61
C ILE A 31 3.97 43.50 13.36
N SER A 32 3.94 43.53 14.69
CA SER A 32 4.28 42.36 15.52
C SER A 32 3.30 41.21 15.30
N PHE A 33 2.00 41.51 15.19
CA PHE A 33 0.98 40.51 14.89
C PHE A 33 1.13 39.93 13.48
N ALA A 34 1.41 40.77 12.49
CA ALA A 34 1.67 40.34 11.12
C ALA A 34 2.91 39.42 11.03
N LEU A 35 4.02 39.76 11.70
CA LEU A 35 5.20 38.90 11.75
C LEU A 35 4.93 37.59 12.50
N SER A 36 4.21 37.63 13.63
CA SER A 36 3.88 36.42 14.39
C SER A 36 3.01 35.45 13.58
N THR A 37 2.05 35.96 12.81
CA THR A 37 1.19 35.13 11.96
C THR A 37 1.95 34.51 10.79
N LEU A 38 2.90 35.24 10.19
CA LEU A 38 3.79 34.69 9.16
C LEU A 38 4.67 33.56 9.70
N VAL A 39 5.32 33.76 10.85
CA VAL A 39 6.20 32.74 11.46
C VAL A 39 5.42 31.48 11.83
N LEU A 40 4.22 31.61 12.43
CA LEU A 40 3.39 30.46 12.77
C LEU A 40 2.96 29.68 11.52
N ARG A 41 2.65 30.39 10.43
CA ARG A 41 2.29 29.76 9.16
C ARG A 41 3.48 29.01 8.55
N GLU A 42 4.68 29.59 8.57
CA GLU A 42 5.89 28.93 8.06
C GLU A 42 6.27 27.69 8.89
N ILE A 43 6.18 27.75 10.22
CA ILE A 43 6.40 26.58 11.08
C ILE A 43 5.42 25.46 10.74
N GLY A 44 4.15 25.81 10.47
CA GLY A 44 3.14 24.85 10.04
C GLY A 44 3.51 24.16 8.73
N ILE A 45 3.90 24.93 7.72
CA ILE A 45 4.29 24.40 6.40
C ILE A 45 5.60 23.60 6.49
N ALA A 46 6.60 24.07 7.23
CA ALA A 46 7.87 23.38 7.44
C ALA A 46 7.68 22.03 8.13
N LYS A 47 6.81 21.94 9.14
CA LYS A 47 6.47 20.67 9.79
C LYS A 47 5.83 19.67 8.83
N VAL A 48 4.99 20.14 7.90
CA VAL A 48 4.40 19.26 6.88
C VAL A 48 5.47 18.82 5.88
N ALA A 49 6.27 19.76 5.36
CA ALA A 49 7.32 19.48 4.39
C ALA A 49 8.35 18.46 4.93
N ILE A 50 8.90 18.69 6.13
CA ILE A 50 9.86 17.79 6.80
C ILE A 50 9.25 16.40 7.04
N ARG A 51 7.93 16.30 7.22
CA ARG A 51 7.23 15.01 7.43
C ARG A 51 6.90 14.30 6.12
N THR A 52 6.78 15.00 5.00
CA THR A 52 6.38 14.42 3.71
C THR A 52 7.57 14.11 2.80
N GLU A 53 8.63 14.92 2.86
CA GLU A 53 9.80 14.80 2.00
C GLU A 53 10.50 13.44 2.09
N PRO A 54 10.69 12.83 3.28
CA PRO A 54 11.30 11.50 3.38
C PRO A 54 10.44 10.42 2.73
N ALA A 55 9.12 10.53 2.83
CA ALA A 55 8.20 9.54 2.27
C ALA A 55 8.14 9.64 0.73
N ILE A 56 8.12 10.86 0.18
CA ILE A 56 8.11 11.08 -1.27
C ILE A 56 9.45 10.67 -1.88
N SER A 57 10.56 11.04 -1.25
CA SER A 57 11.90 10.64 -1.69
C SER A 57 12.05 9.11 -1.66
N ALA A 58 11.58 8.46 -0.59
CA ALA A 58 11.59 7.00 -0.49
C ALA A 58 10.67 6.33 -1.53
N ALA A 59 9.50 6.91 -1.82
CA ALA A 59 8.60 6.41 -2.85
C ALA A 59 9.22 6.53 -4.25
N ASN A 60 9.90 7.63 -4.55
CA ASN A 60 10.59 7.81 -5.84
C ASN A 60 11.75 6.82 -5.98
N ALA A 61 12.60 6.70 -4.96
CA ALA A 61 13.72 5.75 -4.98
C ALA A 61 13.25 4.29 -5.05
N GLY A 62 12.26 3.91 -4.23
CA GLY A 62 11.66 2.57 -4.25
C GLY A 62 10.94 2.27 -5.56
N GLY A 63 10.25 3.26 -6.12
CA GLY A 63 9.57 3.20 -7.41
C GLY A 63 10.55 3.01 -8.57
N GLU A 64 11.65 3.78 -8.61
CA GLU A 64 12.69 3.66 -9.64
C GLU A 64 13.40 2.31 -9.59
N ILE A 65 13.78 1.84 -8.40
CA ILE A 65 14.41 0.53 -8.22
C ILE A 65 13.45 -0.60 -8.59
N GLY A 66 12.19 -0.51 -8.18
CA GLY A 66 11.15 -1.47 -8.51
C GLY A 66 10.84 -1.50 -10.01
N TYR A 67 10.71 -0.34 -10.64
CA TYR A 67 10.47 -0.19 -12.08
C TYR A 67 11.64 -0.74 -12.91
N TYR A 68 12.87 -0.39 -12.54
CA TYR A 68 14.07 -0.91 -13.21
C TYR A 68 14.17 -2.43 -13.16
N ARG A 69 13.77 -3.05 -12.04
CA ARG A 69 13.83 -4.50 -11.85
C ARG A 69 12.67 -5.23 -12.51
N PHE A 70 11.48 -4.63 -12.53
CA PHE A 70 10.32 -5.12 -13.28
C PHE A 70 10.65 -5.19 -14.78
N ILE A 71 11.21 -4.13 -15.35
CA ILE A 71 11.63 -4.11 -16.76
C ILE A 71 12.70 -5.18 -17.06
N ARG A 72 13.58 -5.47 -16.09
CA ARG A 72 14.70 -6.40 -16.29
C ARG A 72 14.44 -7.83 -15.78
N GLY A 73 13.24 -8.14 -15.31
CA GLY A 73 12.89 -9.46 -14.78
C GLY A 73 13.79 -9.95 -13.64
N LYS A 74 14.44 -9.04 -12.88
CA LYS A 74 15.37 -9.39 -11.80
C LYS A 74 14.65 -9.37 -10.46
N GLY A 75 14.09 -10.52 -10.10
CA GLY A 75 13.50 -10.76 -8.78
C GLY A 75 14.56 -10.84 -7.68
N SER A 76 14.47 -9.88 -6.76
CA SER A 76 14.85 -9.94 -5.33
C SER A 76 15.45 -8.60 -4.92
N VAL A 77 14.67 -7.82 -4.17
CA VAL A 77 15.18 -6.61 -3.51
C VAL A 77 15.88 -7.08 -2.25
N ASP A 78 17.21 -6.99 -2.22
CA ASP A 78 17.90 -6.91 -0.95
C ASP A 78 17.59 -5.51 -0.38
N THR A 79 16.64 -5.47 0.55
CA THR A 79 16.05 -4.24 1.11
C THR A 79 16.86 -3.70 2.28
N THR A 80 17.96 -4.36 2.66
CA THR A 80 18.93 -3.78 3.59
C THR A 80 19.88 -2.83 2.87
N GLY A 81 19.31 -1.74 2.36
CA GLY A 81 20.06 -0.65 1.74
C GLY A 81 19.62 0.68 2.33
N SER A 82 20.46 1.28 3.17
CA SER A 82 20.28 2.67 3.60
C SER A 82 20.32 3.57 2.37
N THR A 83 19.19 4.16 1.99
CA THR A 83 19.18 5.25 1.02
C THR A 83 19.83 6.50 1.62
N PRO A 84 20.37 7.41 0.79
CA PRO A 84 21.22 8.47 1.30
C PRO A 84 20.42 9.52 2.08
N TYR A 85 20.90 9.83 3.27
CA TYR A 85 20.77 11.09 3.99
C TYR A 85 19.34 11.63 4.26
N SER A 86 18.60 10.90 5.08
CA SER A 86 17.59 11.49 5.95
C SER A 86 17.45 10.56 7.14
N GLY A 87 17.57 11.08 8.37
CA GLY A 87 17.67 10.31 9.62
C GLY A 87 16.44 9.47 10.00
N GLY A 88 15.69 8.96 9.03
CA GLY A 88 14.63 7.97 9.18
C GLY A 88 15.04 6.59 8.67
N SER A 89 14.41 5.55 9.20
CA SER A 89 14.51 4.18 8.68
C SER A 89 13.38 3.92 7.68
N TYR A 90 13.70 3.21 6.60
CA TYR A 90 12.77 2.90 5.51
C TYR A 90 12.65 1.39 5.32
N ALA A 91 11.43 0.92 5.14
CA ALA A 91 11.14 -0.45 4.72
C ALA A 91 10.42 -0.42 3.38
N VAL A 92 11.06 -0.95 2.34
CA VAL A 92 10.45 -1.19 1.03
C VAL A 92 10.05 -2.65 0.98
N THR A 93 8.78 -2.94 0.73
CA THR A 93 8.29 -4.32 0.57
C THR A 93 7.50 -4.43 -0.72
N SER A 94 7.89 -5.39 -1.56
CA SER A 94 7.14 -5.74 -2.76
C SER A 94 5.99 -6.68 -2.39
N GLN A 95 4.76 -6.25 -2.63
CA GLN A 95 3.57 -7.10 -2.53
C GLN A 95 3.40 -7.87 -3.85
N LEU A 96 4.18 -8.94 -3.98
CA LEU A 96 4.13 -9.84 -5.13
C LEU A 96 3.09 -10.95 -4.97
N TYR A 97 2.58 -11.13 -3.75
CA TYR A 97 1.58 -12.12 -3.40
C TYR A 97 0.35 -11.44 -2.80
N SER A 98 -0.83 -11.96 -3.11
CA SER A 98 -2.13 -11.60 -2.53
C SER A 98 -2.58 -12.68 -1.55
N ASN A 99 -3.06 -12.28 -0.38
CA ASN A 99 -3.57 -13.21 0.64
C ASN A 99 -4.72 -12.58 1.45
N PRO A 100 -5.98 -12.98 1.22
CA PRO A 100 -6.45 -13.87 0.16
C PRO A 100 -6.36 -13.23 -1.23
N TYR A 101 -6.20 -14.05 -2.26
CA TYR A 101 -6.41 -13.65 -3.64
C TYR A 101 -7.89 -13.75 -4.00
N ILE A 102 -8.49 -12.62 -4.38
CA ILE A 102 -9.92 -12.55 -4.73
C ILE A 102 -10.04 -12.65 -6.26
N PHE A 103 -10.89 -13.55 -6.73
CA PHE A 103 -11.13 -13.74 -8.17
C PHE A 103 -12.60 -13.57 -8.53
N ASN A 104 -12.83 -13.09 -9.75
CA ASN A 104 -14.13 -12.94 -10.37
C ASN A 104 -13.99 -13.27 -11.86
N ILE A 105 -14.27 -14.52 -12.23
CA ILE A 105 -13.94 -15.08 -13.54
C ILE A 105 -15.20 -15.13 -14.40
N ALA A 106 -15.23 -14.35 -15.48
CA ALA A 106 -16.31 -14.34 -16.45
C ALA A 106 -16.26 -15.60 -17.34
N PRO A 107 -17.41 -16.10 -17.82
CA PRO A 107 -17.45 -17.20 -18.77
C PRO A 107 -16.80 -16.81 -20.11
N ALA A 108 -16.12 -17.76 -20.75
CA ALA A 108 -15.49 -17.57 -22.06
C ALA A 108 -16.50 -17.60 -23.23
N GLY A 109 -17.77 -17.92 -22.94
CA GLY A 109 -18.85 -18.08 -23.90
C GLY A 109 -18.99 -19.52 -24.39
N GLY A 110 -20.17 -20.10 -24.18
CA GLY A 110 -20.50 -21.48 -24.56
C GLY A 110 -20.14 -22.53 -23.48
N GLY A 111 -21.06 -23.48 -23.25
CA GLY A 111 -20.79 -24.78 -22.58
C GLY A 111 -20.00 -24.77 -21.27
N ALA A 112 -19.06 -25.72 -21.17
CA ALA A 112 -18.14 -25.90 -20.06
C ALA A 112 -17.03 -24.85 -20.14
N ASN A 113 -16.80 -24.13 -19.04
CA ASN A 113 -15.79 -23.10 -18.94
C ASN A 113 -14.65 -23.58 -18.04
N GLN A 114 -13.42 -23.23 -18.44
CA GLN A 114 -12.22 -23.48 -17.65
C GLN A 114 -11.39 -22.20 -17.54
N ALA A 115 -10.79 -21.99 -16.37
CA ALA A 115 -9.82 -20.94 -16.14
C ALA A 115 -8.65 -21.52 -15.33
N VAL A 116 -7.45 -20.98 -15.52
CA VAL A 116 -6.25 -21.49 -14.85
C VAL A 116 -5.59 -20.38 -14.08
N ARG A 117 -5.20 -20.67 -12.83
CA ARG A 117 -4.36 -19.82 -12.02
C ARG A 117 -3.05 -20.53 -11.69
N TYR A 118 -1.93 -19.85 -11.89
CA TYR A 118 -0.62 -20.40 -11.59
C TYR A 118 -0.15 -20.00 -10.19
N LEU A 119 0.39 -20.96 -9.46
CA LEU A 119 1.13 -20.79 -8.21
C LEU A 119 2.61 -21.00 -8.54
N TYR A 120 3.39 -19.93 -8.47
CA TYR A 120 4.83 -19.91 -8.72
C TYR A 120 5.46 -18.79 -7.90
N ASP A 121 6.78 -18.76 -7.79
CA ASP A 121 7.45 -17.61 -7.20
C ASP A 121 7.55 -16.48 -8.24
N PRO A 122 6.86 -15.33 -8.08
CA PRO A 122 6.94 -14.21 -9.02
C PRO A 122 8.34 -13.60 -9.12
N LEU A 123 9.22 -13.81 -8.14
CA LEU A 123 10.63 -13.40 -8.24
C LEU A 123 11.43 -14.32 -9.17
N TYR A 124 11.07 -15.61 -9.20
CA TYR A 124 11.78 -16.65 -9.93
C TYR A 124 10.77 -17.59 -10.61
N PRO A 125 10.05 -17.14 -11.65
CA PRO A 125 8.93 -17.90 -12.24
C PRO A 125 9.34 -19.25 -12.84
N ASN A 126 10.62 -19.37 -13.20
CA ASN A 126 11.19 -20.59 -13.75
C ASN A 126 11.84 -21.50 -12.70
N ASN A 127 11.89 -21.07 -11.43
CA ASN A 127 12.46 -21.88 -10.36
C ASN A 127 11.42 -22.93 -9.91
N PRO A 128 11.72 -24.23 -10.03
CA PRO A 128 10.79 -25.28 -9.59
C PRO A 128 10.58 -25.31 -8.07
N SER A 129 11.47 -24.72 -7.28
CA SER A 129 11.34 -24.66 -5.82
C SER A 129 10.57 -23.42 -5.39
N ALA A 130 9.27 -23.38 -5.72
CA ALA A 130 8.38 -22.30 -5.32
C ALA A 130 7.76 -22.50 -3.93
N ASP A 131 8.07 -23.57 -3.17
CA ASP A 131 7.71 -23.79 -1.75
C ASP A 131 6.22 -23.48 -1.43
N PHE A 132 5.31 -24.08 -2.18
CA PHE A 132 3.88 -24.07 -1.89
C PHE A 132 3.49 -25.40 -1.25
N GLY A 133 2.98 -25.36 -0.02
CA GLY A 133 2.59 -26.55 0.75
C GLY A 133 1.10 -26.87 0.70
N SER A 134 0.24 -25.86 0.59
CA SER A 134 -1.19 -26.07 0.37
C SER A 134 -1.85 -24.88 -0.31
N VAL A 135 -2.98 -25.14 -0.97
CA VAL A 135 -3.87 -24.13 -1.50
C VAL A 135 -5.29 -24.38 -1.02
N THR A 136 -5.92 -23.36 -0.45
CA THR A 136 -7.32 -23.39 -0.05
C THR A 136 -8.12 -22.48 -0.97
N VAL A 137 -9.18 -23.01 -1.55
CA VAL A 137 -10.11 -22.25 -2.39
C VAL A 137 -11.48 -22.24 -1.72
N THR A 138 -12.04 -21.05 -1.57
CA THR A 138 -13.39 -20.83 -1.05
C THR A 138 -14.26 -20.22 -2.14
N ASN A 139 -15.44 -20.81 -2.36
CA ASN A 139 -16.44 -20.19 -3.22
C ASN A 139 -17.18 -19.09 -2.45
N THR A 140 -17.07 -17.85 -2.89
CA THR A 140 -17.80 -16.70 -2.31
C THR A 140 -18.97 -16.25 -3.19
N GLY A 141 -19.03 -16.76 -4.42
CA GLY A 141 -20.08 -16.49 -5.40
C GLY A 141 -21.32 -17.37 -5.23
N ASN A 142 -22.31 -17.12 -6.09
CA ASN A 142 -23.58 -17.86 -6.11
C ASN A 142 -23.55 -19.06 -7.06
N LYS A 143 -22.44 -19.30 -7.76
CA LYS A 143 -22.33 -20.33 -8.79
C LYS A 143 -21.34 -21.40 -8.33
N PRO A 144 -21.74 -22.69 -8.38
CA PRO A 144 -20.83 -23.76 -8.02
C PRO A 144 -19.76 -23.94 -9.10
N PHE A 145 -18.56 -24.29 -8.65
CA PHE A 145 -17.43 -24.64 -9.52
C PHE A 145 -16.60 -25.72 -8.85
N ALA A 146 -15.89 -26.52 -9.64
CA ALA A 146 -14.93 -27.49 -9.16
C ALA A 146 -13.51 -26.95 -9.38
N ILE A 147 -12.56 -27.48 -8.61
CA ILE A 147 -11.14 -27.20 -8.84
C ILE A 147 -10.37 -28.49 -9.10
N THR A 148 -9.31 -28.39 -9.88
CA THR A 148 -8.30 -29.44 -10.04
C THR A 148 -6.93 -28.80 -9.95
N VAL A 149 -5.97 -29.42 -9.27
CA VAL A 149 -4.61 -28.86 -9.14
C VAL A 149 -3.59 -29.82 -9.74
N TYR A 150 -2.74 -29.29 -10.62
CA TYR A 150 -1.64 -30.01 -11.26
C TYR A 150 -0.31 -29.39 -10.86
N SER A 151 0.76 -30.18 -10.90
CA SER A 151 2.12 -29.63 -10.89
C SER A 151 2.46 -29.15 -12.29
N LEU A 152 3.25 -28.08 -12.43
CA LEU A 152 3.64 -27.58 -13.77
C LEU A 152 4.55 -28.57 -14.52
N ALA A 153 5.23 -29.45 -13.80
CA ALA A 153 6.03 -30.52 -14.40
C ALA A 153 5.19 -31.71 -14.88
N ASP A 154 3.97 -31.89 -14.36
CA ASP A 154 3.08 -32.99 -14.70
C ASP A 154 1.61 -32.53 -14.73
N LEU A 155 1.16 -32.20 -15.94
CA LEU A 155 -0.23 -31.82 -16.20
C LEU A 155 -1.14 -33.02 -16.48
N ALA A 156 -0.60 -34.25 -16.56
CA ALA A 156 -1.38 -35.45 -16.79
C ALA A 156 -1.93 -36.02 -15.49
N ASN A 157 -1.16 -35.92 -14.40
CA ASN A 157 -1.53 -36.44 -13.09
C ASN A 157 -1.84 -35.30 -12.11
N PRO A 158 -3.12 -35.09 -11.75
CA PRO A 158 -3.48 -34.05 -10.79
C PRO A 158 -2.96 -34.40 -9.39
N ILE A 159 -2.31 -33.43 -8.76
CA ILE A 159 -1.92 -33.47 -7.34
C ILE A 159 -3.18 -33.47 -6.46
N CYS A 160 -4.16 -32.65 -6.85
CA CYS A 160 -5.47 -32.60 -6.25
C CYS A 160 -6.50 -32.93 -7.34
N PRO A 161 -7.08 -34.14 -7.35
CA PRO A 161 -8.05 -34.52 -8.37
C PRO A 161 -9.28 -33.62 -8.28
N LYS A 162 -10.03 -33.59 -9.38
CA LYS A 162 -11.20 -32.72 -9.52
C LYS A 162 -12.14 -32.86 -8.33
N THR A 163 -12.38 -31.76 -7.64
CA THR A 163 -13.26 -31.74 -6.49
C THR A 163 -14.72 -31.88 -6.92
N SER A 164 -15.58 -32.26 -5.97
CA SER A 164 -16.99 -31.94 -6.07
C SER A 164 -17.19 -30.44 -6.30
N ASN A 165 -18.28 -30.08 -6.95
CA ASN A 165 -18.67 -28.70 -7.11
C ASN A 165 -18.82 -28.02 -5.74
N LEU A 166 -17.99 -27.00 -5.49
CA LEU A 166 -18.03 -26.20 -4.28
C LEU A 166 -19.23 -25.27 -4.36
N ASN A 167 -20.18 -25.42 -3.46
CA ASN A 167 -21.29 -24.48 -3.31
C ASN A 167 -20.83 -23.22 -2.58
N ARG A 168 -21.72 -22.22 -2.52
CA ARG A 168 -21.44 -20.95 -1.85
C ARG A 168 -21.00 -21.17 -0.40
N ASN A 169 -19.92 -20.50 -0.01
CA ASN A 169 -19.23 -20.57 1.28
C ASN A 169 -18.56 -21.92 1.59
N GLU A 170 -18.58 -22.88 0.67
CA GLU A 170 -17.79 -24.09 0.81
C GLU A 170 -16.33 -23.82 0.45
N SER A 171 -15.43 -24.51 1.14
CA SER A 171 -14.00 -24.43 0.94
C SER A 171 -13.42 -25.81 0.76
N THR A 172 -12.40 -25.91 -0.08
CA THR A 172 -11.57 -27.12 -0.22
C THR A 172 -10.11 -26.74 -0.07
N THR A 173 -9.33 -27.65 0.51
CA THR A 173 -7.89 -27.49 0.66
C THR A 173 -7.18 -28.64 -0.05
N CYS A 174 -6.30 -28.29 -0.96
CA CYS A 174 -5.44 -29.21 -1.66
C CYS A 174 -4.04 -29.13 -1.04
N ASN A 175 -3.55 -30.25 -0.52
CA ASN A 175 -2.17 -30.38 -0.07
C ASN A 175 -1.27 -30.52 -1.31
N LEU A 176 -0.24 -29.69 -1.38
CA LEU A 176 0.67 -29.58 -2.50
C LEU A 176 1.99 -30.24 -2.10
N ASN A 177 2.32 -31.34 -2.76
CA ASN A 177 3.47 -32.17 -2.40
C ASN A 177 4.14 -32.79 -3.64
N SER A 178 4.25 -32.03 -4.73
CA SER A 178 4.95 -32.48 -5.93
C SER A 178 6.42 -32.77 -5.61
N PRO A 179 6.94 -33.96 -5.94
CA PRO A 179 8.34 -34.30 -5.67
C PRO A 179 9.31 -33.67 -6.69
N VAL A 180 8.80 -33.02 -7.74
CA VAL A 180 9.62 -32.55 -8.88
C VAL A 180 9.54 -31.04 -9.07
N ASP A 181 8.36 -30.44 -8.88
CA ASP A 181 8.11 -29.03 -9.15
C ASP A 181 7.02 -28.48 -8.23
N ASP A 182 7.41 -27.56 -7.34
CA ASP A 182 6.53 -26.86 -6.40
C ASP A 182 5.78 -25.68 -7.04
N ARG A 183 5.80 -25.58 -8.37
CA ARG A 183 4.89 -24.72 -9.11
C ARG A 183 3.65 -25.52 -9.50
N TYR A 184 2.50 -24.90 -9.33
CA TYR A 184 1.21 -25.55 -9.54
C TYR A 184 0.28 -24.76 -10.45
N SER A 185 -0.60 -25.44 -11.16
CA SER A 185 -1.72 -24.83 -11.87
C SER A 185 -3.02 -25.25 -11.21
N VAL A 186 -3.79 -24.27 -10.77
CA VAL A 186 -5.13 -24.43 -10.20
C VAL A 186 -6.13 -24.17 -11.31
N VAL A 187 -6.78 -25.23 -11.78
CA VAL A 187 -7.79 -25.19 -12.82
C VAL A 187 -9.15 -25.08 -12.17
N PHE A 188 -9.90 -24.04 -12.54
CA PHE A 188 -11.30 -23.83 -12.17
C PHE A 188 -12.19 -24.33 -13.29
N ASP A 189 -13.09 -25.23 -12.96
CA ASP A 189 -14.07 -25.80 -13.89
C ASP A 189 -15.48 -25.41 -13.48
N TRP A 190 -16.27 -24.84 -14.38
CA TRP A 190 -17.68 -24.58 -14.13
C TRP A 190 -18.52 -24.69 -15.40
N ASN A 191 -19.81 -24.93 -15.20
CA ASN A 191 -20.76 -25.09 -16.30
C ASN A 191 -21.65 -23.86 -16.45
N GLY A 192 -21.96 -23.53 -17.69
CA GLY A 192 -22.95 -22.51 -18.05
C GLY A 192 -22.35 -21.10 -18.14
N ASN A 193 -23.17 -20.17 -18.63
CA ASN A 193 -22.72 -18.82 -19.00
C ASN A 193 -22.80 -17.84 -17.82
N SER A 194 -22.27 -18.22 -16.66
CA SER A 194 -22.29 -17.38 -15.45
C SER A 194 -20.89 -17.17 -14.90
N THR A 195 -20.68 -16.00 -14.31
CA THR A 195 -19.45 -15.64 -13.62
C THR A 195 -19.31 -16.43 -12.31
N ILE A 196 -18.11 -16.93 -12.04
CA ILE A 196 -17.75 -17.53 -10.74
C ILE A 196 -16.91 -16.55 -9.93
N ALA A 197 -17.07 -16.57 -8.62
CA ALA A 197 -16.31 -15.72 -7.72
C ALA A 197 -15.87 -16.50 -6.49
N GLY A 198 -14.71 -16.17 -5.98
CA GLY A 198 -14.13 -16.88 -4.86
C GLY A 198 -12.88 -16.20 -4.35
N GLN A 199 -12.28 -16.87 -3.38
CA GLN A 199 -11.02 -16.46 -2.82
C GLN A 199 -10.09 -17.66 -2.70
N MET A 200 -8.79 -17.40 -2.79
CA MET A 200 -7.75 -18.41 -2.68
C MET A 200 -6.68 -17.95 -1.70
N THR A 201 -6.28 -18.83 -0.82
CA THR A 201 -5.13 -18.66 0.07
C THR A 201 -4.15 -19.77 -0.20
N ALA A 202 -2.86 -19.49 -0.03
CA ALA A 202 -1.82 -20.50 -0.16
C ALA A 202 -0.85 -20.41 1.01
N THR A 203 -0.37 -21.56 1.45
CA THR A 203 0.64 -21.67 2.51
C THR A 203 1.93 -22.26 1.94
N ASN A 204 3.04 -21.99 2.62
CA ASN A 204 4.30 -22.66 2.33
C ASN A 204 4.34 -24.08 2.94
N SER A 205 5.42 -24.82 2.69
CA SER A 205 5.56 -26.19 3.21
C SER A 205 5.57 -26.27 4.75
N ALA A 206 5.85 -25.15 5.43
CA ALA A 206 5.80 -25.03 6.89
C ALA A 206 4.42 -24.61 7.43
N GLY A 207 3.42 -24.43 6.56
CA GLY A 207 2.06 -24.00 6.93
C GLY A 207 1.90 -22.51 7.20
N ALA A 208 2.93 -21.69 6.98
CA ALA A 208 2.84 -20.25 7.08
C ALA A 208 2.16 -19.67 5.83
N ALA A 209 1.41 -18.59 6.01
CA ALA A 209 0.69 -17.96 4.90
C ALA A 209 1.67 -17.34 3.88
N LYS A 210 1.62 -17.82 2.64
CA LYS A 210 2.47 -17.37 1.53
C LYS A 210 1.73 -16.42 0.59
N GLY A 211 0.44 -16.71 0.37
CA GLY A 211 -0.38 -16.01 -0.62
C GLY A 211 -0.19 -16.53 -2.04
N VAL A 212 -1.02 -16.03 -2.96
CA VAL A 212 -1.01 -16.39 -4.39
C VAL A 212 -0.32 -15.26 -5.16
N PRO A 213 0.43 -15.52 -6.24
CA PRO A 213 1.00 -14.46 -7.08
C PRO A 213 -0.07 -13.42 -7.45
N ALA A 214 0.22 -12.14 -7.23
CA ALA A 214 -0.72 -11.03 -7.46
C ALA A 214 -0.89 -10.74 -8.97
N ASP A 215 -2.11 -10.34 -9.37
CA ASP A 215 -2.37 -9.87 -10.76
C ASP A 215 -1.75 -8.50 -11.04
N VAL A 216 -1.72 -7.67 -10.01
CA VAL A 216 -1.21 -6.31 -10.05
C VAL A 216 -0.14 -6.23 -8.95
N PRO A 217 1.15 -6.47 -9.27
CA PRO A 217 2.19 -6.41 -8.27
C PRO A 217 2.26 -4.99 -7.69
N GLY A 218 2.31 -4.91 -6.36
CA GLY A 218 2.38 -3.65 -5.63
C GLY A 218 3.77 -3.39 -5.05
N LEU A 219 4.18 -2.14 -4.97
CA LEU A 219 5.30 -1.71 -4.14
C LEU A 219 4.75 -0.90 -2.98
N SER A 220 5.07 -1.31 -1.75
CA SER A 220 4.77 -0.49 -0.58
C SER A 220 6.04 0.01 0.06
N VAL A 221 6.10 1.31 0.30
CA VAL A 221 7.19 1.97 1.00
C VAL A 221 6.65 2.51 2.32
N THR A 222 7.25 2.08 3.42
CA THR A 222 6.95 2.60 4.75
C THR A 222 8.12 3.44 5.23
N GLY A 223 7.87 4.72 5.42
CA GLY A 223 8.82 5.66 6.03
C GLY A 223 8.49 5.88 7.49
N THR A 224 9.52 5.91 8.34
CA THR A 224 9.38 6.23 9.77
C THR A 224 10.28 7.42 10.13
N ASN A 225 9.69 8.42 10.79
CA ASN A 225 10.42 9.54 11.39
C ASN A 225 9.76 9.90 12.73
N GLY A 226 10.40 9.51 13.84
CA GLY A 226 9.76 9.52 15.17
C GLY A 226 8.58 8.55 15.25
N ASP A 227 7.47 8.98 15.86
CA ASP A 227 6.27 8.14 16.08
C ASP A 227 5.33 8.03 14.88
N ILE A 228 5.67 8.65 13.74
CA ILE A 228 4.79 8.70 12.57
C ILE A 228 5.27 7.70 11.53
N GLN A 229 4.42 6.71 11.26
CA GLN A 229 4.55 5.78 10.14
C GLN A 229 3.68 6.23 8.98
N ARG A 230 4.24 6.30 7.77
CA ARG A 230 3.47 6.55 6.54
C ARG A 230 3.76 5.46 5.52
N LYS A 231 2.69 4.86 4.99
CA LYS A 231 2.73 3.83 3.94
C LYS A 231 2.28 4.45 2.61
N ILE A 232 3.11 4.35 1.58
CA ILE A 232 2.76 4.65 0.19
C ILE A 232 2.69 3.33 -0.56
N GLN A 233 1.58 3.05 -1.24
CA GLN A 233 1.39 1.86 -2.06
C GLN A 233 1.27 2.30 -3.52
N ILE A 234 2.12 1.74 -4.38
CA ILE A 234 2.12 1.96 -5.81
C ILE A 234 1.67 0.64 -6.45
N GLU A 235 0.54 0.67 -7.11
CA GLU A 235 0.01 -0.46 -7.87
C GLU A 235 0.48 -0.34 -9.31
N GLN A 236 1.12 -1.39 -9.84
CA GLN A 236 1.57 -1.41 -11.23
C GLN A 236 0.47 -2.02 -12.10
N SER A 237 -0.36 -1.17 -12.72
CA SER A 237 -1.32 -1.61 -13.73
C SER A 237 -0.59 -2.00 -15.02
N HIS A 238 -0.85 -3.21 -15.53
CA HIS A 238 -0.44 -3.67 -16.86
C HIS A 238 -1.17 -2.94 -17.98
#